data_AF-A0A109UUY6-F1
#
_entry.id   AF-A0A109UUY6-F1
#
_cell.length_a   1.000
_cell.length_b   1.000
_cell.length_c   1.000
_cell.angle_alpha   90.00
_cell.angle_beta   90.00
_cell.angle_gamma   90.00
#
_symmetry.space_group_name_H-M   'P 1'
#
loop_
_entity.id
_entity.type
_entity.pdbx_description
1 polymer ?
#
loop_
_entity_poly.entity_id
_entity_poly.type
_entity_poly.pdbx_seq_one_letter_code
_entity_poly.pdbx_strand_id
1 'polypeptide(L)'
;MTNLYILTEERAKPNVLIRILEIYSNKFGKQLKKGQLKIIPNINSGSVFNEEYLIENVEIGGIDKVILKIASGNSSFVDFLVFEQSSAPKECSVNNENDGNNLKLLIEETKTSDKESRNTGVYQRMSKFVYADYFYPNTPKIMLYNIAERDDEKIPSDTSVFGTNMLLTQNVEIIGKSLKHFNKFNSIDELINYKNGMRRPPKGNVPILITKTNDSIKISGRLSKPADAGNIGHDPNIGALTAISKTLRCLGWNKDIIITDHGVKQDYVDRARSNKFFNIASILDLQLEGINLSKNKVSLKQYWHYERNSEKNGTILLHLIGITDAPRTEAIYENHAGCERGYFYTPDRKAIALPKKDKNGVNLYLPDLILKNDENKEILLIEGKQSGTLNQGLEEIKHFESIEDEFIKKYYPSYSITRWVSTFGENIYQNGLNPKVLFHLNKNGTYLLNDNAPKWLVDLFKRVINH
;
A
#
# COMPACT_ATOMS: atom_id res chain seq x y z
N MET A 1 -21.65 16.11 -15.39
CA MET A 1 -20.22 16.33 -15.60
C MET A 1 -19.48 15.07 -15.15
N THR A 2 -18.36 14.73 -15.77
CA THR A 2 -17.59 13.50 -15.49
C THR A 2 -16.36 13.84 -14.67
N ASN A 3 -16.12 13.08 -13.60
CA ASN A 3 -14.98 13.23 -12.69
C ASN A 3 -14.03 12.04 -12.82
N LEU A 4 -12.79 12.24 -12.40
CA LEU A 4 -11.79 11.19 -12.25
C LEU A 4 -11.59 10.92 -10.75
N TYR A 5 -12.03 9.76 -10.27
CA TYR A 5 -11.82 9.34 -8.89
C TYR A 5 -10.59 8.44 -8.81
N ILE A 6 -9.69 8.74 -7.88
CA ILE A 6 -8.55 7.92 -7.53
C ILE A 6 -8.77 7.40 -6.12
N LEU A 7 -8.86 6.09 -5.96
CA LEU A 7 -8.91 5.47 -4.64
C LEU A 7 -7.53 4.92 -4.29
N THR A 8 -7.10 5.07 -3.05
CA THR A 8 -5.79 4.59 -2.60
C THR A 8 -5.83 4.12 -1.15
N GLU A 9 -4.97 3.17 -0.81
CA GLU A 9 -4.83 2.66 0.56
C GLU A 9 -3.96 3.55 1.45
N GLU A 10 -3.05 4.31 0.83
CA GLU A 10 -2.03 5.12 1.49
C GLU A 10 -2.20 6.61 1.19
N ARG A 11 -1.38 7.45 1.83
CA ARG A 11 -1.29 8.85 1.43
C ARG A 11 -0.63 8.97 0.05
N ALA A 12 -1.41 9.35 -0.95
CA ALA A 12 -0.89 9.59 -2.28
C ALA A 12 0.16 10.72 -2.30
N LYS A 13 1.28 10.49 -2.99
CA LYS A 13 2.32 11.50 -3.21
C LYS A 13 2.06 12.30 -4.50
N PRO A 14 2.30 13.63 -4.52
CA PRO A 14 2.06 14.44 -5.71
C PRO A 14 2.74 13.91 -6.98
N ASN A 15 4.00 13.47 -6.88
CA ASN A 15 4.72 12.89 -8.02
C ASN A 15 4.09 11.58 -8.53
N VAL A 16 3.59 10.73 -7.63
CA VAL A 16 2.90 9.48 -8.01
C VAL A 16 1.58 9.81 -8.72
N LEU A 17 0.81 10.75 -8.19
CA LEU A 17 -0.44 11.20 -8.83
C LEU A 17 -0.19 11.75 -10.22
N ILE A 18 0.81 12.61 -10.41
CA ILE A 18 1.19 13.10 -11.75
C ILE A 18 1.44 11.93 -12.70
N ARG A 19 2.17 10.88 -12.27
CA ARG A 19 2.40 9.70 -13.11
C ARG A 19 1.12 8.95 -13.44
N ILE A 20 0.22 8.77 -12.46
CA ILE A 20 -1.08 8.14 -12.69
C ILE A 20 -1.90 8.92 -13.72
N LEU A 21 -1.94 10.25 -13.61
CA LEU A 21 -2.63 11.12 -14.56
C LEU A 21 -2.00 11.06 -15.96
N GLU A 22 -0.67 11.02 -16.06
CA GLU A 22 0.04 10.81 -17.35
C GLU A 22 -0.35 9.47 -17.99
N ILE A 23 -0.38 8.39 -17.20
CA ILE A 23 -0.74 7.06 -17.69
C ILE A 23 -2.19 7.04 -18.17
N TYR A 24 -3.11 7.57 -17.35
CA TYR A 24 -4.53 7.67 -17.70
C TYR A 24 -4.73 8.49 -18.99
N SER A 25 -4.17 9.70 -19.05
CA SER A 25 -4.33 10.57 -20.21
C SER A 25 -3.78 9.96 -21.50
N ASN A 26 -2.61 9.34 -21.45
CA ASN A 26 -2.03 8.67 -22.62
C ASN A 26 -2.88 7.47 -23.07
N LYS A 27 -3.35 6.65 -22.12
CA LYS A 27 -4.09 5.43 -22.44
C LYS A 27 -5.49 5.71 -23.00
N PHE A 28 -6.11 6.79 -22.57
CA PHE A 28 -7.48 7.16 -22.97
C PHE A 28 -7.54 8.37 -23.91
N GLY A 29 -6.39 8.78 -24.48
CA GLY A 29 -6.32 9.82 -25.50
C GLY A 29 -6.77 11.21 -25.03
N LYS A 30 -6.57 11.53 -23.75
CA LYS A 30 -6.98 12.81 -23.15
C LYS A 30 -5.80 13.77 -23.06
N GLN A 31 -6.04 15.05 -23.35
CA GLN A 31 -5.04 16.09 -23.15
C GLN A 31 -4.84 16.34 -21.65
N LEU A 32 -3.60 16.37 -21.18
CA LEU A 32 -3.22 16.69 -19.81
C LEU A 32 -2.43 18.00 -19.79
N LYS A 33 -2.88 18.97 -18.99
CA LYS A 33 -2.05 20.12 -18.59
C LYS A 33 -1.72 19.98 -17.11
N LYS A 34 -0.46 20.22 -16.76
CA LYS A 34 0.05 20.08 -15.39
C LYS A 34 0.77 21.36 -14.96
N GLY A 35 0.33 21.91 -13.83
CA GLY A 35 1.07 22.89 -13.04
C GLY A 35 1.75 22.21 -11.85
N GLN A 36 1.94 22.97 -10.77
CA GLN A 36 2.37 22.41 -9.50
C GLN A 36 1.18 21.76 -8.79
N LEU A 37 1.02 20.45 -8.96
CA LEU A 37 -0.09 19.67 -8.38
C LEU A 37 -0.19 19.89 -6.87
N LYS A 38 -1.42 20.18 -6.41
CA LYS A 38 -1.75 20.26 -4.98
C LYS A 38 -2.81 19.23 -4.61
N ILE A 39 -2.75 18.75 -3.37
CA ILE A 39 -3.74 17.84 -2.79
C ILE A 39 -4.44 18.62 -1.67
N ILE A 40 -5.64 19.11 -1.95
CA ILE A 40 -6.39 19.99 -1.04
C ILE A 40 -7.49 19.17 -0.37
N PRO A 41 -7.52 19.06 0.96
CA PRO A 41 -8.66 18.48 1.67
C PRO A 41 -9.94 19.27 1.38
N ASN A 42 -11.01 18.59 0.99
CA ASN A 42 -12.30 19.20 0.72
C ASN A 42 -13.06 19.40 2.04
N ILE A 43 -12.86 20.58 2.64
CA ILE A 43 -13.46 20.99 3.89
C ILE A 43 -14.46 22.09 3.59
N ASN A 44 -15.71 21.90 4.01
CA ASN A 44 -16.74 22.91 3.78
C ASN A 44 -16.63 24.09 4.77
N SER A 45 -17.39 25.15 4.53
CA SER A 45 -17.43 26.35 5.37
C SER A 45 -17.86 26.09 6.82
N GLY A 46 -18.49 24.95 7.11
CA GLY A 46 -18.81 24.48 8.45
C GLY A 46 -17.66 23.75 9.16
N SER A 47 -16.44 23.77 8.61
CA SER A 47 -15.28 22.99 9.11
C SER A 47 -15.55 21.48 9.17
N VAL A 48 -16.26 20.97 8.16
CA VAL A 48 -16.52 19.54 8.00
C VAL A 48 -15.74 19.02 6.80
N PHE A 49 -14.83 18.09 7.04
CA PHE A 49 -14.11 17.35 6.01
C PHE A 49 -15.02 16.28 5.40
N ASN A 50 -15.21 16.26 4.09
CA ASN A 50 -16.14 15.34 3.43
C ASN A 50 -15.51 14.02 2.94
N GLU A 51 -14.32 13.67 3.44
CA GLU A 51 -13.58 12.46 3.05
C GLU A 51 -13.12 12.48 1.58
N GLU A 52 -12.89 13.65 1.01
CA GLU A 52 -12.35 13.84 -0.33
C GLU A 52 -11.17 14.81 -0.33
N TYR A 53 -10.21 14.54 -1.21
CA TYR A 53 -9.14 15.48 -1.50
C TYR A 53 -9.23 15.87 -2.97
N LEU A 54 -9.29 17.17 -3.24
CA LEU A 54 -9.26 17.72 -4.60
C LEU A 54 -7.83 17.78 -5.09
N ILE A 55 -7.62 17.31 -6.31
CA ILE A 55 -6.32 17.42 -6.98
C ILE A 55 -6.37 18.64 -7.89
N GLU A 56 -5.65 19.69 -7.49
CA GLU A 56 -5.66 20.98 -8.18
C GLU A 56 -4.40 21.21 -9.01
N ASN A 57 -4.43 22.28 -9.82
CA ASN A 57 -3.40 22.64 -10.80
C ASN A 57 -3.12 21.56 -11.85
N VAL A 58 -4.15 20.79 -12.18
CA VAL A 58 -4.16 19.83 -13.28
C VAL A 58 -5.47 19.97 -14.06
N GLU A 59 -5.39 19.88 -15.38
CA GLU A 59 -6.56 19.86 -16.27
C GLU A 59 -6.47 18.63 -17.17
N ILE A 60 -7.57 17.89 -17.27
CA ILE A 60 -7.68 16.75 -18.19
C ILE A 60 -8.89 16.93 -19.09
N GLY A 61 -8.69 16.80 -20.40
CA GLY A 61 -9.76 16.94 -21.39
C GLY A 61 -10.98 16.06 -21.08
N GLY A 62 -12.15 16.70 -20.89
CA GLY A 62 -13.42 16.04 -20.60
C GLY A 62 -13.59 15.54 -19.15
N ILE A 63 -12.70 15.94 -18.23
CA ILE A 63 -12.80 15.68 -16.79
C ILE A 63 -13.03 17.01 -16.07
N ASP A 64 -14.06 17.07 -15.24
CA ASP A 64 -14.42 18.23 -14.43
C ASP A 64 -13.48 18.33 -13.21
N LYS A 65 -13.47 17.29 -12.35
CA LYS A 65 -12.59 17.24 -11.18
C LYS A 65 -11.80 15.94 -11.11
N VAL A 66 -10.61 16.04 -10.53
CA VAL A 66 -9.82 14.88 -10.09
C VAL A 66 -9.92 14.80 -8.57
N ILE A 67 -10.46 13.69 -8.06
CA ILE A 67 -10.84 13.51 -6.66
C ILE A 67 -10.12 12.29 -6.12
N LEU A 68 -9.41 12.45 -5.00
CA LEU A 68 -8.74 11.38 -4.27
C LEU A 68 -9.56 11.00 -3.04
N LYS A 69 -9.75 9.70 -2.79
CA LYS A 69 -10.38 9.17 -1.57
C LYS A 69 -9.57 8.00 -1.01
N ILE A 70 -9.58 7.84 0.31
CA ILE A 70 -8.92 6.73 0.98
C ILE A 70 -9.86 5.52 0.96
N ALA A 71 -9.33 4.37 0.52
CA ALA A 71 -10.01 3.09 0.47
C ALA A 71 -9.12 2.00 1.05
N SER A 72 -9.70 0.85 1.39
CA SER A 72 -8.96 -0.30 1.91
C SER A 72 -9.46 -1.58 1.23
N GLY A 73 -8.59 -2.59 1.18
CA GLY A 73 -8.95 -3.92 0.69
C GLY A 73 -9.65 -4.77 1.74
N ASN A 74 -10.53 -5.68 1.29
CA ASN A 74 -10.98 -6.79 2.16
C ASN A 74 -9.94 -7.93 2.25
N SER A 75 -8.92 -7.91 1.38
CA SER A 75 -7.77 -8.83 1.39
C SER A 75 -6.56 -8.14 0.74
N SER A 76 -6.05 -8.63 -0.38
CA SER A 76 -4.97 -7.96 -1.12
C SER A 76 -5.57 -6.85 -1.97
N PHE A 77 -4.99 -5.66 -1.88
CA PHE A 77 -5.41 -4.48 -2.60
C PHE A 77 -4.23 -3.88 -3.36
N VAL A 78 -4.47 -3.39 -4.56
CA VAL A 78 -3.48 -2.63 -5.34
C VAL A 78 -3.47 -1.19 -4.86
N ASP A 79 -2.32 -0.52 -4.88
CA ASP A 79 -2.18 0.80 -4.23
C ASP A 79 -3.12 1.89 -4.79
N PHE A 80 -3.56 1.78 -6.06
CA PHE A 80 -4.51 2.71 -6.66
C PHE A 80 -5.57 2.06 -7.56
N LEU A 81 -6.79 2.57 -7.47
CA LEU A 81 -7.89 2.36 -8.42
C LEU A 81 -8.24 3.69 -9.08
N VAL A 82 -8.42 3.72 -10.40
CA VAL A 82 -8.78 4.95 -11.13
C VAL A 82 -10.12 4.76 -11.85
N PHE A 83 -11.11 5.60 -11.53
CA PHE A 83 -12.46 5.56 -12.09
C PHE A 83 -12.80 6.84 -12.84
N GLU A 84 -13.55 6.75 -13.93
CA GLU A 84 -14.03 7.92 -14.69
C GLU A 84 -15.57 7.94 -14.72
N GLN A 85 -16.20 8.74 -13.87
CA GLN A 85 -17.66 8.72 -13.70
C GLN A 85 -18.18 10.01 -13.06
N SER A 86 -19.49 10.25 -13.11
CA SER A 86 -20.10 11.47 -12.58
C SER A 86 -20.15 11.51 -11.05
N SER A 87 -20.40 10.38 -10.39
CA SER A 87 -20.52 10.26 -8.93
C SER A 87 -19.41 9.39 -8.33
N ALA A 88 -19.16 9.52 -7.03
CA ALA A 88 -18.19 8.70 -6.32
C ALA A 88 -18.43 7.20 -6.56
N PRO A 89 -17.37 6.39 -6.72
CA PRO A 89 -17.51 4.96 -6.90
C PRO A 89 -18.31 4.31 -5.77
N LYS A 90 -19.17 3.36 -6.11
CA LYS A 90 -19.96 2.60 -5.15
C LYS A 90 -19.22 1.36 -4.69
N GLU A 91 -19.32 1.10 -3.40
CA GLU A 91 -18.92 -0.18 -2.80
C GLU A 91 -19.89 -1.28 -3.29
N CYS A 92 -19.40 -2.22 -4.12
CA CYS A 92 -20.24 -3.22 -4.76
C CYS A 92 -19.74 -4.65 -4.54
N SER A 93 -20.67 -5.63 -4.57
CA SER A 93 -20.32 -7.04 -4.50
C SER A 93 -20.21 -7.74 -5.87
N VAL A 94 -19.23 -8.65 -5.99
CA VAL A 94 -18.72 -9.52 -7.08
C VAL A 94 -19.22 -9.33 -8.53
N ASN A 95 -18.25 -9.36 -9.46
CA ASN A 95 -18.31 -9.22 -10.92
C ASN A 95 -18.59 -7.80 -11.41
N ASN A 96 -17.67 -6.90 -11.03
CA ASN A 96 -17.83 -5.46 -11.09
C ASN A 96 -17.62 -4.84 -12.49
N GLU A 97 -17.82 -5.60 -13.56
CA GLU A 97 -17.94 -5.01 -14.90
C GLU A 97 -19.33 -4.39 -15.12
N ASN A 98 -20.31 -4.78 -14.31
CA ASN A 98 -21.70 -4.32 -14.35
C ASN A 98 -22.15 -3.64 -13.04
N ASP A 99 -21.22 -3.27 -12.15
CA ASP A 99 -21.55 -2.67 -10.85
C ASP A 99 -21.90 -1.17 -10.93
N GLY A 100 -21.92 -0.62 -12.15
CA GLY A 100 -22.16 0.79 -12.43
C GLY A 100 -20.93 1.67 -12.22
N ASN A 101 -19.81 1.12 -11.73
CA ASN A 101 -18.55 1.84 -11.66
C ASN A 101 -17.80 1.73 -12.98
N ASN A 102 -17.25 2.84 -13.45
CA ASN A 102 -16.41 2.87 -14.64
C ASN A 102 -14.93 2.83 -14.24
N LEU A 103 -14.46 1.68 -13.76
CA LEU A 103 -13.05 1.47 -13.40
C LEU A 103 -12.19 1.42 -14.66
N LYS A 104 -11.16 2.27 -14.70
CA LYS A 104 -10.26 2.44 -15.83
C LYS A 104 -8.91 1.78 -15.63
N LEU A 105 -8.32 1.85 -14.43
CA LEU A 105 -6.98 1.33 -14.15
C LEU A 105 -6.88 0.70 -12.77
N LEU A 106 -6.12 -0.39 -12.69
CA LEU A 106 -5.62 -1.02 -11.46
C LEU A 106 -4.11 -0.79 -11.40
N ILE A 107 -3.59 -0.13 -10.36
CA ILE A 107 -2.18 0.26 -10.29
C ILE A 107 -1.57 -0.18 -8.97
N GLU A 108 -0.49 -0.95 -9.03
CA GLU A 108 0.40 -1.22 -7.90
C GLU A 108 1.67 -0.39 -8.04
N GLU A 109 2.04 0.36 -7.01
CA GLU A 109 3.27 1.14 -6.98
C GLU A 109 4.42 0.34 -6.35
N THR A 110 5.64 0.62 -6.79
CA THR A 110 6.81 0.28 -6.02
C THR A 110 7.90 1.33 -6.13
N LYS A 111 8.44 1.71 -4.97
CA LYS A 111 9.65 2.53 -4.84
C LYS A 111 10.94 1.72 -4.84
N THR A 112 10.86 0.39 -4.70
CA THR A 112 12.04 -0.45 -4.49
C THR A 112 12.69 -0.86 -5.80
N SER A 113 14.02 -0.72 -5.88
CA SER A 113 14.82 -1.29 -6.96
C SER A 113 15.20 -2.75 -6.67
N ASP A 114 15.78 -3.42 -7.67
CA ASP A 114 16.36 -4.77 -7.51
C ASP A 114 17.50 -4.80 -6.45
N LYS A 115 18.10 -3.65 -6.11
CA LYS A 115 19.18 -3.53 -5.10
C LYS A 115 18.66 -3.59 -3.66
N GLU A 116 17.50 -2.99 -3.39
CA GLU A 116 16.98 -2.80 -2.03
C GLU A 116 16.14 -3.98 -1.55
N SER A 117 15.37 -4.63 -2.44
CA SER A 117 14.32 -5.56 -2.04
C SER A 117 14.75 -7.03 -1.90
N ARG A 118 16.07 -7.33 -1.97
CA ARG A 118 16.61 -8.71 -1.97
C ARG A 118 15.77 -9.68 -2.81
N ASN A 119 15.39 -9.25 -4.01
CA ASN A 119 14.84 -10.09 -5.08
C ASN A 119 13.45 -10.72 -4.86
N THR A 120 12.85 -10.76 -3.67
CA THR A 120 11.51 -11.39 -3.45
C THR A 120 10.33 -10.44 -3.42
N GLY A 121 10.58 -9.12 -3.41
CA GLY A 121 9.52 -8.10 -3.33
C GLY A 121 8.57 -8.08 -4.54
N VAL A 122 9.02 -8.57 -5.70
CA VAL A 122 8.18 -8.70 -6.90
C VAL A 122 7.04 -9.68 -6.65
N TYR A 123 7.32 -10.85 -6.08
CA TYR A 123 6.32 -11.90 -5.87
C TYR A 123 5.19 -11.50 -4.91
N GLN A 124 5.53 -10.76 -3.85
CA GLN A 124 4.53 -10.30 -2.89
C GLN A 124 3.50 -9.38 -3.56
N ARG A 125 3.97 -8.48 -4.42
CA ARG A 125 3.14 -7.52 -5.15
C ARG A 125 2.27 -8.20 -6.20
N MET A 126 2.80 -9.22 -6.89
CA MET A 126 2.03 -10.00 -7.88
C MET A 126 0.73 -10.57 -7.32
N SER A 127 0.72 -10.99 -6.05
CA SER A 127 -0.50 -11.52 -5.42
C SER A 127 -1.66 -10.53 -5.40
N LYS A 128 -1.39 -9.22 -5.38
CA LYS A 128 -2.43 -8.17 -5.42
C LYS A 128 -3.14 -8.16 -6.77
N PHE A 129 -2.41 -8.31 -7.87
CA PHE A 129 -3.03 -8.43 -9.21
C PHE A 129 -3.89 -9.67 -9.35
N VAL A 130 -3.52 -10.80 -8.74
CA VAL A 130 -4.36 -12.01 -8.77
C VAL A 130 -5.74 -11.77 -8.16
N TYR A 131 -5.78 -11.05 -7.04
CA TYR A 131 -7.05 -10.64 -6.43
C TYR A 131 -7.80 -9.63 -7.29
N ALA A 132 -7.12 -8.57 -7.73
CA ALA A 132 -7.75 -7.53 -8.54
C ALA A 132 -8.37 -8.11 -9.82
N ASP A 133 -7.66 -9.01 -10.48
CA ASP A 133 -8.07 -9.69 -11.71
C ASP A 133 -9.29 -10.60 -11.51
N TYR A 134 -9.49 -11.17 -10.32
CA TYR A 134 -10.71 -11.92 -10.02
C TYR A 134 -11.97 -11.02 -10.04
N PHE A 135 -11.85 -9.78 -9.56
CA PHE A 135 -12.98 -8.85 -9.51
C PHE A 135 -13.14 -8.00 -10.79
N TYR A 136 -12.02 -7.71 -11.45
CA TYR A 136 -11.92 -6.80 -12.59
C TYR A 136 -10.99 -7.38 -13.68
N PRO A 137 -11.37 -8.51 -14.31
CA PRO A 137 -10.49 -9.24 -15.22
C PRO A 137 -10.11 -8.42 -16.46
N ASN A 138 -11.04 -7.61 -16.98
CA ASN A 138 -10.83 -6.82 -18.20
C ASN A 138 -10.23 -5.43 -17.95
N THR A 139 -10.02 -5.04 -16.69
CA THR A 139 -9.41 -3.75 -16.39
C THR A 139 -7.89 -3.80 -16.60
N PRO A 140 -7.29 -2.79 -17.28
CA PRO A 140 -5.85 -2.66 -17.38
C PRO A 140 -5.14 -2.66 -16.03
N LYS A 141 -4.11 -3.49 -15.91
CA LYS A 141 -3.28 -3.67 -14.72
C LYS A 141 -1.90 -3.07 -14.97
N ILE A 142 -1.44 -2.22 -14.06
CA ILE A 142 -0.17 -1.52 -14.18
C ILE A 142 0.67 -1.75 -12.93
N MET A 143 1.92 -2.19 -13.15
CA MET A 143 2.98 -2.17 -12.14
C MET A 143 3.83 -0.90 -12.36
N LEU A 144 3.66 0.10 -11.49
CA LEU A 144 4.32 1.39 -11.56
C LEU A 144 5.60 1.43 -10.71
N TYR A 145 6.75 1.46 -11.36
CA TYR A 145 8.05 1.63 -10.73
C TYR A 145 8.37 3.13 -10.57
N ASN A 146 8.33 3.62 -9.34
CA ASN A 146 8.67 4.98 -8.96
C ASN A 146 10.04 5.02 -8.28
N ILE A 147 11.06 4.54 -9.00
CA ILE A 147 12.41 4.38 -8.47
C ILE A 147 13.14 5.73 -8.52
N ALA A 148 13.72 6.15 -7.39
CA ALA A 148 14.49 7.38 -7.30
C ALA A 148 15.81 7.32 -8.11
N GLU A 149 16.52 6.19 -8.04
CA GLU A 149 17.76 5.94 -8.80
C GLU A 149 17.54 4.80 -9.79
N ARG A 150 17.40 5.12 -11.08
CA ARG A 150 17.27 4.11 -12.14
C ARG A 150 18.65 3.53 -12.46
N ASP A 151 18.73 2.20 -12.46
CA ASP A 151 19.91 1.45 -12.87
C ASP A 151 19.52 0.56 -14.05
N ASP A 152 19.14 1.21 -15.17
CA ASP A 152 18.65 0.55 -16.38
C ASP A 152 19.74 -0.23 -17.13
N GLU A 153 21.01 -0.03 -16.76
CA GLU A 153 22.15 -0.72 -17.37
C GLU A 153 22.49 -2.06 -16.71
N LYS A 154 22.16 -2.22 -15.43
CA LYS A 154 22.47 -3.43 -14.69
C LYS A 154 21.69 -4.65 -15.19
N ILE A 155 22.39 -5.79 -15.21
CA ILE A 155 21.77 -7.09 -15.47
C ILE A 155 20.90 -7.47 -14.26
N PRO A 156 19.59 -7.70 -14.44
CA PRO A 156 18.69 -8.08 -13.36
C PRO A 156 19.02 -9.48 -12.84
N SER A 157 18.64 -9.75 -11.59
CA SER A 157 18.76 -11.09 -11.01
C SER A 157 17.76 -12.07 -11.63
N ASP A 158 18.06 -13.37 -11.60
CA ASP A 158 17.13 -14.41 -12.09
C ASP A 158 15.73 -14.30 -11.50
N THR A 159 15.64 -13.85 -10.24
CA THR A 159 14.38 -13.72 -9.52
C THR A 159 13.59 -12.50 -10.00
N SER A 160 14.26 -11.39 -10.30
CA SER A 160 13.65 -10.22 -10.92
C SER A 160 13.15 -10.56 -12.31
N VAL A 161 13.97 -11.23 -13.12
CA VAL A 161 13.56 -11.72 -14.45
C VAL A 161 12.37 -12.66 -14.36
N PHE A 162 12.40 -13.67 -13.48
CA PHE A 162 11.28 -14.60 -13.32
C PHE A 162 9.98 -13.89 -12.91
N GLY A 163 10.04 -13.03 -11.90
CA GLY A 163 8.87 -12.29 -11.41
C GLY A 163 8.30 -11.33 -12.45
N THR A 164 9.16 -10.55 -13.10
CA THR A 164 8.76 -9.61 -14.16
C THR A 164 8.20 -10.32 -15.38
N ASN A 165 8.82 -11.42 -15.83
CA ASN A 165 8.31 -12.22 -16.94
C ASN A 165 6.93 -12.82 -16.62
N MET A 166 6.71 -13.27 -15.38
CA MET A 166 5.38 -13.71 -14.94
C MET A 166 4.35 -12.57 -14.98
N LEU A 167 4.70 -11.35 -14.56
CA LEU A 167 3.82 -10.16 -14.64
C LEU A 167 3.42 -9.86 -16.08
N LEU A 168 4.39 -9.84 -17.00
CA LEU A 168 4.14 -9.62 -18.42
C LEU A 168 3.23 -10.72 -19.01
N THR A 169 3.44 -11.97 -18.59
CA THR A 169 2.62 -13.11 -19.02
C THR A 169 1.17 -13.00 -18.53
N GLN A 170 0.97 -12.40 -17.36
CA GLN A 170 -0.35 -12.10 -16.79
C GLN A 170 -0.96 -10.78 -17.35
N ASN A 171 -0.39 -10.23 -18.42
CA ASN A 171 -0.81 -8.98 -19.06
C ASN A 171 -0.81 -7.76 -18.12
N VAL A 172 0.14 -7.72 -17.19
CA VAL A 172 0.42 -6.51 -16.40
C VAL A 172 1.39 -5.62 -17.17
N GLU A 173 0.98 -4.38 -17.42
CA GLU A 173 1.81 -3.36 -18.04
C GLU A 173 2.84 -2.83 -17.02
N ILE A 174 4.09 -2.66 -17.44
CA ILE A 174 5.17 -2.21 -16.56
C ILE A 174 5.65 -0.85 -17.00
N ILE A 175 5.62 0.10 -16.07
CA ILE A 175 5.98 1.50 -16.33
C ILE A 175 7.05 1.94 -15.33
N GLY A 176 8.05 2.68 -15.80
CA GLY A 176 9.09 3.26 -14.94
C GLY A 176 10.33 2.39 -14.71
N LYS A 177 10.48 1.27 -15.43
CA LYS A 177 11.65 0.39 -15.47
C LYS A 177 11.95 -0.04 -16.92
N SER A 178 13.22 -0.16 -17.30
CA SER A 178 13.60 -0.73 -18.60
C SER A 178 13.15 -2.19 -18.74
N LEU A 179 12.61 -2.54 -19.92
CA LEU A 179 12.15 -3.89 -20.24
C LEU A 179 13.15 -4.73 -21.05
N LYS A 180 14.37 -4.23 -21.29
CA LYS A 180 15.34 -4.84 -22.23
C LYS A 180 15.68 -6.32 -21.95
N HIS A 181 15.59 -6.73 -20.68
CA HIS A 181 15.96 -8.06 -20.20
C HIS A 181 14.76 -8.96 -19.89
N PHE A 182 13.54 -8.52 -20.20
CA PHE A 182 12.32 -9.16 -19.73
C PHE A 182 11.39 -9.51 -20.89
N ASN A 183 10.82 -10.71 -20.85
CA ASN A 183 9.94 -11.23 -21.89
C ASN A 183 8.81 -12.05 -21.27
N LYS A 184 7.67 -12.13 -21.95
CA LYS A 184 6.60 -13.05 -21.53
C LYS A 184 7.10 -14.49 -21.63
N PHE A 185 6.65 -15.34 -20.71
CA PHE A 185 6.68 -16.78 -20.96
C PHE A 185 5.65 -17.11 -22.03
N ASN A 186 6.02 -17.92 -23.00
CA ASN A 186 5.16 -18.33 -24.10
C ASN A 186 4.61 -19.75 -23.91
N SER A 187 5.17 -20.51 -22.97
CA SER A 187 4.72 -21.87 -22.66
C SER A 187 4.91 -22.23 -21.19
N ILE A 188 4.16 -23.23 -20.73
CA ILE A 188 4.33 -23.83 -19.40
C ILE A 188 5.74 -24.38 -19.21
N ASP A 189 6.30 -25.02 -20.24
CA ASP A 189 7.61 -25.67 -20.15
C ASP A 189 8.74 -24.63 -20.05
N GLU A 190 8.61 -23.49 -20.71
CA GLU A 190 9.54 -22.36 -20.56
C GLU A 190 9.58 -21.85 -19.11
N LEU A 191 8.41 -21.64 -18.50
CA LEU A 191 8.30 -21.21 -17.10
C LEU A 191 8.94 -22.24 -16.15
N ILE A 192 8.67 -23.53 -16.36
CA ILE A 192 9.20 -24.62 -15.53
C ILE A 192 10.72 -24.69 -15.65
N ASN A 193 11.24 -24.72 -16.88
CA ASN A 193 12.66 -24.81 -17.16
C ASN A 193 13.42 -23.64 -16.55
N TYR A 194 12.88 -22.41 -16.70
CA TYR A 194 13.46 -21.23 -16.08
C TYR A 194 13.51 -21.38 -14.55
N LYS A 195 12.37 -21.65 -13.90
CA LYS A 195 12.28 -21.70 -12.44
C LYS A 195 13.17 -22.77 -11.83
N ASN A 196 13.21 -23.94 -12.46
CA ASN A 196 13.99 -25.09 -11.98
C ASN A 196 15.49 -24.94 -12.24
N GLY A 197 15.87 -24.14 -13.26
CA GLY A 197 17.27 -23.80 -13.56
C GLY A 197 17.88 -22.76 -12.62
N MET A 198 17.07 -21.99 -11.88
CA MET A 198 17.56 -21.00 -10.92
C MET A 198 18.38 -21.63 -9.79
N ARG A 199 19.35 -20.87 -9.25
CA ARG A 199 20.15 -21.29 -8.09
C ARG A 199 19.26 -21.71 -6.91
N ARG A 200 19.56 -22.87 -6.34
CA ARG A 200 18.84 -23.42 -5.17
C ARG A 200 19.16 -22.63 -3.89
N PRO A 201 18.21 -22.52 -2.95
CA PRO A 201 18.46 -21.90 -1.65
C PRO A 201 19.44 -22.74 -0.82
N PRO A 202 20.04 -22.16 0.25
CA PRO A 202 20.93 -22.89 1.15
C PRO A 202 20.27 -24.12 1.78
N LYS A 203 21.09 -25.11 2.16
CA LYS A 203 20.65 -26.36 2.81
C LYS A 203 19.72 -26.07 4.00
N GLY A 204 18.63 -26.83 4.09
CA GLY A 204 17.60 -26.66 5.12
C GLY A 204 16.41 -25.78 4.70
N ASN A 205 16.47 -25.12 3.54
CA ASN A 205 15.32 -24.44 2.96
C ASN A 205 14.61 -25.34 1.93
N VAL A 206 13.28 -25.21 1.83
CA VAL A 206 12.48 -25.85 0.78
C VAL A 206 12.64 -25.05 -0.51
N PRO A 207 13.25 -25.61 -1.58
CA PRO A 207 13.29 -24.95 -2.87
C PRO A 207 11.90 -24.89 -3.49
N ILE A 208 11.64 -23.86 -4.31
CA ILE A 208 10.47 -23.85 -5.19
C ILE A 208 10.85 -24.53 -6.50
N LEU A 209 10.30 -25.72 -6.73
CA LEU A 209 10.46 -26.54 -7.92
C LEU A 209 9.10 -26.84 -8.50
N ILE A 210 9.04 -26.96 -9.82
CA ILE A 210 7.80 -27.23 -10.56
C ILE A 210 7.96 -28.54 -11.31
N THR A 211 7.04 -29.48 -11.08
CA THR A 211 7.01 -30.79 -11.75
C THR A 211 5.68 -30.95 -12.47
N LYS A 212 5.72 -31.22 -13.77
CA LYS A 212 4.53 -31.40 -14.61
C LYS A 212 4.33 -32.89 -14.90
N THR A 213 3.10 -33.34 -14.75
CA THR A 213 2.62 -34.64 -15.26
C THR A 213 1.52 -34.39 -16.29
N ASN A 214 0.92 -35.46 -16.82
CA ASN A 214 -0.19 -35.33 -17.75
C ASN A 214 -1.41 -34.65 -17.11
N ASP A 215 -1.66 -34.90 -15.82
CA ASP A 215 -2.90 -34.50 -15.14
C ASP A 215 -2.72 -33.47 -14.03
N SER A 216 -1.48 -33.16 -13.65
CA SER A 216 -1.21 -32.21 -12.57
C SER A 216 0.10 -31.45 -12.76
N ILE A 217 0.18 -30.28 -12.15
CA ILE A 217 1.45 -29.60 -11.89
C ILE A 217 1.64 -29.51 -10.37
N LYS A 218 2.75 -30.06 -9.88
CA LYS A 218 3.18 -29.95 -8.48
C LYS A 218 4.17 -28.80 -8.33
N ILE A 219 3.96 -27.94 -7.33
CA ILE A 219 4.85 -26.82 -7.00
C ILE A 219 5.29 -26.95 -5.55
N SER A 220 6.57 -27.24 -5.31
CA SER A 220 7.09 -27.26 -3.93
C SER A 220 7.24 -25.85 -3.38
N GLY A 221 7.02 -25.66 -2.08
CA GLY A 221 7.34 -24.39 -1.43
C GLY A 221 6.74 -24.23 -0.05
N ARG A 222 7.60 -23.85 0.91
CA ARG A 222 7.20 -23.62 2.30
C ARG A 222 6.21 -22.46 2.45
N LEU A 223 5.08 -22.69 3.11
CA LEU A 223 4.13 -21.65 3.55
C LEU A 223 4.22 -21.37 5.05
N SER A 224 4.64 -22.36 5.85
CA SER A 224 4.73 -22.22 7.31
C SER A 224 5.93 -21.40 7.78
N LYS A 225 5.70 -20.58 8.81
CA LYS A 225 6.71 -19.76 9.46
C LYS A 225 6.41 -19.58 10.96
N PRO A 226 7.29 -20.01 11.88
CA PRO A 226 8.47 -20.88 11.68
C PRO A 226 8.14 -22.19 10.95
N ALA A 227 9.15 -22.88 10.40
CA ALA A 227 8.93 -23.95 9.43
C ALA A 227 8.07 -25.14 9.92
N ASP A 228 8.04 -25.35 11.23
CA ASP A 228 7.36 -26.42 11.96
C ASP A 228 6.03 -25.99 12.60
N ALA A 229 5.68 -24.69 12.51
CA ALA A 229 4.51 -24.12 13.17
C ALA A 229 3.18 -24.63 12.62
N GLY A 230 3.13 -25.10 11.37
CA GLY A 230 1.90 -25.59 10.74
C GLY A 230 0.97 -24.49 10.22
N ASN A 231 1.34 -23.21 10.38
CA ASN A 231 0.58 -22.04 9.95
C ASN A 231 0.86 -21.65 8.49
N ILE A 232 0.24 -20.56 8.02
CA ILE A 232 0.61 -19.86 6.77
C ILE A 232 1.13 -18.47 7.14
N GLY A 233 2.43 -18.25 7.00
CA GLY A 233 3.08 -16.98 7.40
C GLY A 233 4.35 -16.64 6.64
N HIS A 234 4.69 -17.38 5.59
CA HIS A 234 5.88 -17.13 4.77
C HIS A 234 5.55 -16.24 3.56
N ASP A 235 5.34 -14.93 3.78
CA ASP A 235 4.87 -13.98 2.76
C ASP A 235 5.59 -14.03 1.40
N PRO A 236 6.93 -14.12 1.32
CA PRO A 236 7.61 -14.25 0.03
C PRO A 236 7.15 -15.46 -0.80
N ASN A 237 6.91 -16.60 -0.13
CA ASN A 237 6.50 -17.83 -0.81
C ASN A 237 5.01 -17.84 -1.11
N ILE A 238 4.19 -17.23 -0.24
CA ILE A 238 2.77 -16.98 -0.55
C ILE A 238 2.68 -16.22 -1.88
N GLY A 239 3.45 -15.13 -2.03
CA GLY A 239 3.53 -14.39 -3.28
C GLY A 239 4.03 -15.22 -4.46
N ALA A 240 5.13 -15.96 -4.28
CA ALA A 240 5.76 -16.70 -5.37
C ALA A 240 4.88 -17.85 -5.90
N LEU A 241 4.32 -18.65 -5.00
CA LEU A 241 3.44 -19.77 -5.35
C LEU A 241 2.17 -19.27 -6.04
N THR A 242 1.61 -18.16 -5.55
CA THR A 242 0.46 -17.49 -6.18
C THR A 242 0.78 -17.03 -7.60
N ALA A 243 1.91 -16.35 -7.78
CA ALA A 243 2.36 -15.84 -9.05
C ALA A 243 2.56 -16.96 -10.08
N ILE A 244 3.28 -18.02 -9.70
CA ILE A 244 3.52 -19.20 -10.53
C ILE A 244 2.19 -19.82 -10.96
N SER A 245 1.31 -20.09 -9.99
CA SER A 245 0.02 -20.72 -10.27
C SER A 245 -0.85 -19.88 -11.21
N LYS A 246 -0.94 -18.55 -11.00
CA LYS A 246 -1.68 -17.68 -11.92
C LYS A 246 -1.08 -17.69 -13.31
N THR A 247 0.25 -17.63 -13.43
CA THR A 247 0.90 -17.68 -14.75
C THR A 247 0.66 -19.02 -15.46
N LEU A 248 0.66 -20.14 -14.75
CA LEU A 248 0.28 -21.45 -15.31
C LEU A 248 -1.16 -21.44 -15.86
N ARG A 249 -2.12 -20.84 -15.12
CA ARG A 249 -3.50 -20.64 -15.61
C ARG A 249 -3.54 -19.77 -16.87
N CYS A 250 -2.80 -18.65 -16.90
CA CYS A 250 -2.71 -17.77 -18.08
C CYS A 250 -2.10 -18.45 -19.31
N LEU A 251 -1.17 -19.39 -19.09
CA LEU A 251 -0.55 -20.21 -20.15
C LEU A 251 -1.43 -21.39 -20.59
N GLY A 252 -2.66 -21.49 -20.09
CA GLY A 252 -3.65 -22.48 -20.52
C GLY A 252 -3.73 -23.75 -19.68
N TRP A 253 -3.03 -23.84 -18.53
CA TRP A 253 -3.17 -25.01 -17.65
C TRP A 253 -4.54 -25.02 -16.97
N ASN A 254 -5.37 -25.99 -17.28
CA ASN A 254 -6.73 -26.13 -16.75
C ASN A 254 -6.93 -27.35 -15.82
N LYS A 255 -5.87 -28.12 -15.56
CA LYS A 255 -5.92 -29.28 -14.65
C LYS A 255 -5.38 -28.93 -13.26
N ASP A 256 -5.13 -29.93 -12.42
CA ASP A 256 -4.75 -29.71 -11.03
C ASP A 256 -3.41 -28.94 -10.88
N ILE A 257 -3.39 -28.02 -9.93
CA ILE A 257 -2.16 -27.40 -9.41
C ILE A 257 -2.09 -27.72 -7.92
N ILE A 258 -1.05 -28.44 -7.51
CA ILE A 258 -0.90 -28.98 -6.16
C ILE A 258 0.36 -28.37 -5.55
N ILE A 259 0.22 -27.66 -4.43
CA ILE A 259 1.37 -27.17 -3.68
C ILE A 259 1.86 -28.27 -2.75
N THR A 260 3.15 -28.57 -2.76
CA THR A 260 3.81 -29.59 -1.94
C THR A 260 4.84 -28.96 -1.01
N ASP A 261 5.34 -29.71 -0.02
CA ASP A 261 6.39 -29.27 0.92
C ASP A 261 6.08 -27.95 1.65
N HIS A 262 4.78 -27.66 1.85
CA HIS A 262 4.32 -26.38 2.36
C HIS A 262 4.37 -26.26 3.89
N GLY A 263 4.37 -27.39 4.60
CA GLY A 263 4.46 -27.44 6.07
C GLY A 263 3.20 -26.93 6.79
N VAL A 264 2.07 -26.83 6.10
CA VAL A 264 0.77 -26.43 6.70
C VAL A 264 0.09 -27.65 7.29
N LYS A 265 -0.56 -27.51 8.45
CA LYS A 265 -1.30 -28.58 9.14
C LYS A 265 -2.81 -28.39 9.01
N GLN A 266 -3.57 -29.50 8.94
CA GLN A 266 -5.04 -29.45 8.83
C GLN A 266 -5.66 -28.69 10.01
N ASP A 267 -5.17 -28.85 11.24
CA ASP A 267 -5.68 -28.13 12.42
C ASP A 267 -5.61 -26.60 12.29
N TYR A 268 -4.62 -26.06 11.56
CA TYR A 268 -4.56 -24.62 11.29
C TYR A 268 -5.67 -24.22 10.31
N VAL A 269 -5.82 -25.00 9.24
CA VAL A 269 -6.81 -24.80 8.17
C VAL A 269 -8.24 -24.88 8.74
N ASP A 270 -8.52 -25.81 9.65
CA ASP A 270 -9.84 -25.98 10.27
C ASP A 270 -10.24 -24.84 11.20
N ARG A 271 -9.24 -24.14 11.79
CA ARG A 271 -9.47 -23.02 12.73
C ARG A 271 -9.42 -21.65 12.04
N ALA A 272 -8.69 -21.53 10.95
CA ALA A 272 -8.51 -20.27 10.24
C ALA A 272 -9.78 -19.90 9.48
N ARG A 273 -10.47 -18.83 9.92
CA ARG A 273 -11.74 -18.39 9.32
C ARG A 273 -11.56 -17.57 8.03
N SER A 274 -10.38 -16.99 7.82
CA SER A 274 -10.03 -16.20 6.64
C SER A 274 -8.51 -16.08 6.55
N ASN A 275 -7.92 -16.49 5.43
CA ASN A 275 -6.50 -16.28 5.15
C ASN A 275 -6.34 -15.90 3.67
N LYS A 276 -5.49 -14.91 3.40
CA LYS A 276 -5.21 -14.42 2.05
C LYS A 276 -4.81 -15.55 1.09
N PHE A 277 -4.05 -16.54 1.53
CA PHE A 277 -3.67 -17.68 0.69
C PHE A 277 -4.87 -18.59 0.37
N PHE A 278 -5.80 -18.80 1.30
CA PHE A 278 -6.98 -19.63 1.02
C PHE A 278 -7.90 -18.99 -0.01
N ASN A 279 -8.07 -17.67 0.01
CA ASN A 279 -8.85 -17.04 -1.05
C ASN A 279 -8.14 -17.12 -2.41
N ILE A 280 -6.81 -17.03 -2.46
CA ILE A 280 -6.05 -17.28 -3.69
C ILE A 280 -6.21 -18.71 -4.17
N ALA A 281 -6.09 -19.69 -3.27
CA ALA A 281 -6.28 -21.09 -3.58
C ALA A 281 -7.68 -21.35 -4.14
N SER A 282 -8.70 -20.68 -3.59
CA SER A 282 -10.06 -20.73 -4.12
C SER A 282 -10.20 -20.06 -5.49
N ILE A 283 -9.56 -18.90 -5.73
CA ILE A 283 -9.61 -18.18 -7.02
C ILE A 283 -8.95 -19.00 -8.14
N LEU A 284 -7.82 -19.64 -7.84
CA LEU A 284 -6.98 -20.33 -8.84
C LEU A 284 -7.21 -21.85 -8.89
N ASP A 285 -8.13 -22.35 -8.07
CA ASP A 285 -8.41 -23.77 -7.87
C ASP A 285 -7.13 -24.56 -7.55
N LEU A 286 -6.49 -24.19 -6.45
CA LEU A 286 -5.25 -24.80 -5.96
C LEU A 286 -5.54 -25.83 -4.87
N GLN A 287 -4.74 -26.89 -4.86
CA GLN A 287 -4.73 -27.89 -3.82
C GLN A 287 -3.48 -27.76 -2.95
N LEU A 288 -3.58 -28.13 -1.67
CA LEU A 288 -2.45 -28.33 -0.78
C LEU A 288 -2.32 -29.83 -0.52
N GLU A 289 -1.15 -30.42 -0.76
CA GLU A 289 -0.94 -31.86 -0.61
C GLU A 289 -1.23 -32.32 0.82
N GLY A 290 -2.13 -33.29 0.97
CA GLY A 290 -2.53 -33.82 2.28
C GLY A 290 -3.42 -32.89 3.11
N ILE A 291 -3.95 -31.80 2.54
CA ILE A 291 -4.83 -30.84 3.22
C ILE A 291 -6.18 -30.73 2.52
N ASN A 292 -7.25 -30.84 3.29
CA ASN A 292 -8.60 -30.63 2.82
C ASN A 292 -9.01 -29.15 2.97
N LEU A 293 -9.15 -28.46 1.83
CA LEU A 293 -9.58 -27.06 1.75
C LEU A 293 -11.10 -26.88 1.56
N SER A 294 -11.90 -27.96 1.49
CA SER A 294 -13.33 -27.87 1.15
C SER A 294 -14.14 -26.95 2.07
N LYS A 295 -13.79 -26.88 3.36
CA LYS A 295 -14.43 -26.01 4.36
C LYS A 295 -14.04 -24.53 4.24
N ASN A 296 -12.98 -24.23 3.48
CA ASN A 296 -12.38 -22.90 3.33
C ASN A 296 -12.64 -22.29 1.95
N LYS A 297 -13.69 -22.73 1.24
CA LYS A 297 -14.14 -22.05 0.01
C LYS A 297 -14.62 -20.65 0.36
N VAL A 298 -14.05 -19.65 -0.33
CA VAL A 298 -14.20 -18.26 0.08
C VAL A 298 -15.35 -17.62 -0.65
N SER A 299 -16.23 -16.97 0.11
CA SER A 299 -17.21 -16.02 -0.41
C SER A 299 -16.55 -14.64 -0.46
N LEU A 300 -15.67 -14.42 -1.45
CA LEU A 300 -15.11 -13.09 -1.71
C LEU A 300 -16.23 -12.21 -2.26
N LYS A 301 -16.82 -11.37 -1.40
CA LYS A 301 -17.97 -10.55 -1.81
C LYS A 301 -17.56 -9.23 -2.42
N GLN A 302 -16.50 -8.58 -1.94
CA GLN A 302 -16.17 -7.21 -2.30
C GLN A 302 -14.66 -7.03 -2.33
N TYR A 303 -14.13 -6.33 -3.33
CA TYR A 303 -12.70 -6.09 -3.46
C TYR A 303 -12.19 -5.02 -2.49
N TRP A 304 -12.85 -3.87 -2.49
CA TRP A 304 -12.45 -2.66 -1.78
C TRP A 304 -13.65 -1.99 -1.10
N HIS A 305 -13.38 -1.23 -0.05
CA HIS A 305 -14.35 -0.38 0.66
C HIS A 305 -13.72 0.97 0.99
N TYR A 306 -14.52 2.01 1.23
CA TYR A 306 -13.98 3.27 1.76
C TYR A 306 -13.47 3.05 3.18
N GLU A 307 -12.33 3.65 3.51
CA GLU A 307 -11.81 3.56 4.87
C GLU A 307 -12.66 4.42 5.81
N ARG A 308 -13.32 3.79 6.78
CA ARG A 308 -14.24 4.47 7.73
C ARG A 308 -13.89 4.25 9.19
N ASN A 309 -12.90 3.41 9.49
CA ASN A 309 -12.62 2.98 10.85
C ASN A 309 -11.18 3.24 11.28
N SER A 310 -10.22 3.25 10.36
CA SER A 310 -8.82 3.41 10.70
C SER A 310 -8.44 4.86 11.05
N GLU A 311 -7.59 4.97 12.06
CA GLU A 311 -6.85 6.16 12.47
C GLU A 311 -6.04 6.82 11.36
N LYS A 312 -5.73 6.11 10.27
CA LYS A 312 -5.06 6.69 9.10
C LYS A 312 -5.83 7.86 8.50
N ASN A 313 -7.17 7.87 8.58
CA ASN A 313 -7.96 9.01 8.09
C ASN A 313 -7.58 10.32 8.79
N GLY A 314 -7.41 10.28 10.12
CA GLY A 314 -7.03 11.46 10.90
C GLY A 314 -5.59 11.89 10.65
N THR A 315 -4.65 10.94 10.64
CA THR A 315 -3.23 11.26 10.46
C THR A 315 -2.89 11.69 9.02
N ILE A 316 -3.55 11.13 7.99
CA ILE A 316 -3.38 11.56 6.59
C ILE A 316 -3.93 12.96 6.38
N LEU A 317 -5.12 13.28 6.92
CA LEU A 317 -5.68 14.62 6.83
C LEU A 317 -4.74 15.66 7.48
N LEU A 318 -4.28 15.38 8.70
CA LEU A 318 -3.33 16.22 9.41
C LEU A 318 -2.01 16.38 8.66
N HIS A 319 -1.48 15.29 8.07
CA HIS A 319 -0.29 15.33 7.23
C HIS A 319 -0.50 16.30 6.06
N LEU A 320 -1.55 16.10 5.26
CA LEU A 320 -1.80 16.90 4.06
C LEU A 320 -1.98 18.39 4.40
N ILE A 321 -2.77 18.71 5.43
CA ILE A 321 -2.90 20.11 5.89
C ILE A 321 -1.54 20.66 6.34
N GLY A 322 -0.73 19.84 7.02
CA GLY A 322 0.59 20.23 7.50
C GLY A 322 1.58 20.63 6.41
N ILE A 323 1.45 20.08 5.19
CA ILE A 323 2.43 20.29 4.11
C ILE A 323 1.88 21.07 2.91
N THR A 324 0.56 21.10 2.71
CA THR A 324 -0.06 21.77 1.57
C THR A 324 0.10 23.28 1.68
N ASP A 325 0.69 23.91 0.66
CA ASP A 325 1.00 25.34 0.61
C ASP A 325 1.77 25.86 1.85
N ALA A 326 2.61 24.98 2.41
CA ALA A 326 3.40 25.25 3.60
C ALA A 326 4.90 25.19 3.25
N PRO A 327 5.48 26.22 2.61
CA PRO A 327 6.88 26.18 2.15
C PRO A 327 7.92 26.05 3.29
N ARG A 328 7.48 26.27 4.54
CA ARG A 328 8.30 26.15 5.76
C ARG A 328 8.00 24.88 6.56
N THR A 329 7.07 24.05 6.13
CA THR A 329 6.69 22.82 6.83
C THR A 329 6.91 21.61 5.94
N GLU A 330 7.52 20.56 6.48
CA GLU A 330 7.72 19.30 5.77
C GLU A 330 7.47 18.10 6.69
N ALA A 331 6.97 17.01 6.10
CA ALA A 331 6.97 15.70 6.74
C ALA A 331 8.34 15.05 6.54
N ILE A 332 9.08 14.84 7.62
CA ILE A 332 10.41 14.21 7.60
C ILE A 332 10.35 12.71 7.88
N TYR A 333 9.18 12.18 8.28
CA TYR A 333 8.89 10.75 8.39
C TYR A 333 7.38 10.51 8.36
N GLU A 334 6.95 9.40 7.75
CA GLU A 334 5.56 8.95 7.72
C GLU A 334 5.49 7.41 7.80
N ASN A 335 4.52 6.90 8.55
CA ASN A 335 4.22 5.47 8.72
C ASN A 335 2.76 5.28 9.15
N HIS A 336 1.82 5.94 8.45
CA HIS A 336 0.40 5.84 8.74
C HIS A 336 -0.07 4.38 8.86
N ALA A 337 -1.03 4.11 9.74
CA ALA A 337 -1.55 2.77 10.00
C ALA A 337 -1.87 2.01 8.70
N GLY A 338 -1.35 0.78 8.60
CA GLY A 338 -1.55 -0.09 7.44
C GLY A 338 -0.77 0.26 6.17
N CYS A 339 0.00 1.36 6.16
CA CYS A 339 0.80 1.79 5.01
C CYS A 339 2.24 1.25 5.06
N GLU A 340 2.95 1.27 3.93
CA GLU A 340 4.37 0.94 3.87
C GLU A 340 5.20 1.92 4.70
N ARG A 341 6.16 1.38 5.46
CA ARG A 341 7.10 2.19 6.26
C ARG A 341 7.85 3.19 5.37
N GLY A 342 7.79 4.46 5.76
CA GLY A 342 8.50 5.55 5.11
C GLY A 342 10.00 5.61 5.45
N TYR A 343 10.66 6.57 4.83
CA TYR A 343 12.04 6.94 5.14
C TYR A 343 12.06 8.17 6.06
N PHE A 344 13.06 8.24 6.93
CA PHE A 344 13.41 9.47 7.63
C PHE A 344 14.28 10.34 6.73
N TYR A 345 13.91 11.61 6.56
CA TYR A 345 14.68 12.55 5.74
C TYR A 345 15.53 13.48 6.61
N THR A 346 16.80 13.61 6.26
CA THR A 346 17.76 14.55 6.86
C THR A 346 17.64 15.94 6.22
N PRO A 347 18.32 16.99 6.77
CA PRO A 347 18.30 18.33 6.19
C PRO A 347 18.75 18.40 4.72
N ASP A 348 19.70 17.54 4.33
CA ASP A 348 20.18 17.36 2.95
C ASP A 348 19.27 16.45 2.09
N ARG A 349 18.07 16.13 2.57
CA ARG A 349 17.05 15.29 1.91
C ARG A 349 17.50 13.86 1.62
N LYS A 350 18.50 13.37 2.35
CA LYS A 350 18.92 11.98 2.30
C LYS A 350 17.89 11.09 3.01
N ALA A 351 17.44 10.05 2.32
CA ALA A 351 16.53 9.05 2.87
C ALA A 351 17.28 8.05 3.76
N ILE A 352 16.80 7.85 5.00
CA ILE A 352 17.31 6.89 5.96
C ILE A 352 16.21 5.89 6.30
N ALA A 353 16.48 4.60 6.07
CA ALA A 353 15.63 3.53 6.59
C ALA A 353 15.88 3.39 8.11
N LEU A 354 14.88 3.73 8.92
CA LEU A 354 14.99 3.59 10.37
C LEU A 354 15.08 2.09 10.77
N PRO A 355 15.92 1.72 11.74
CA PRO A 355 16.05 0.33 12.17
C PRO A 355 14.80 -0.15 12.94
N LYS A 356 14.69 -1.46 13.17
CA LYS A 356 13.62 -2.02 14.05
C LYS A 356 13.94 -1.87 15.53
N LYS A 357 15.23 -1.75 15.85
CA LYS A 357 15.76 -1.65 17.19
C LYS A 357 16.67 -0.45 17.29
N ASP A 358 16.70 0.17 18.46
CA ASP A 358 17.61 1.25 18.80
C ASP A 358 19.05 0.75 18.97
N LYS A 359 19.99 1.65 19.27
CA LYS A 359 21.41 1.29 19.44
C LYS A 359 21.68 0.31 20.59
N ASN A 360 20.73 0.18 21.53
CA ASN A 360 20.81 -0.72 22.68
C ASN A 360 20.10 -2.06 22.43
N GLY A 361 19.51 -2.27 21.25
CA GLY A 361 18.82 -3.50 20.90
C GLY A 361 17.37 -3.58 21.41
N VAL A 362 16.82 -2.48 21.94
CA VAL A 362 15.41 -2.33 22.33
C VAL A 362 14.58 -1.93 21.12
N ASN A 363 13.29 -2.26 21.07
CA ASN A 363 12.44 -1.87 19.95
C ASN A 363 12.38 -0.34 19.83
N LEU A 364 12.63 0.16 18.62
CA LEU A 364 12.53 1.58 18.33
C LEU A 364 11.06 1.93 18.10
N TYR A 365 10.47 2.72 19.00
CA TYR A 365 9.12 3.26 18.84
C TYR A 365 9.14 4.38 17.80
N LEU A 366 8.20 4.34 16.87
CA LEU A 366 8.15 5.24 15.73
C LEU A 366 6.77 5.90 15.71
N PRO A 367 6.69 7.23 15.64
CA PRO A 367 5.42 7.90 15.40
C PRO A 367 4.91 7.62 13.99
N ASP A 368 3.60 7.71 13.80
CA ASP A 368 2.98 7.66 12.47
C ASP A 368 3.39 8.83 11.57
N LEU A 369 3.69 10.00 12.14
CA LEU A 369 4.05 11.20 11.40
C LEU A 369 5.05 12.06 12.18
N ILE A 370 6.06 12.57 11.47
CA ILE A 370 6.95 13.61 12.00
C ILE A 370 6.89 14.84 11.10
N LEU A 371 6.32 15.93 11.61
CA LEU A 371 6.27 17.23 10.93
C LEU A 371 7.37 18.14 11.48
N LYS A 372 8.08 18.81 10.59
CA LYS A 372 9.07 19.83 10.93
C LYS A 372 8.62 21.17 10.38
N ASN A 373 8.66 22.21 11.21
CA ASN A 373 8.49 23.59 10.80
C ASN A 373 9.81 24.37 10.96
N ASP A 374 10.32 24.92 9.85
CA ASP A 374 11.62 25.58 9.79
C ASP A 374 11.63 27.02 10.30
N GLU A 375 10.46 27.67 10.32
CA GLU A 375 10.28 29.05 10.75
C GLU A 375 10.32 29.14 12.28
N ASN A 376 9.60 28.26 12.97
CA ASN A 376 9.55 28.18 14.43
C ASN A 376 10.63 27.27 15.02
N LYS A 377 11.36 26.51 14.19
CA LYS A 377 12.29 25.47 14.63
C LYS A 377 11.63 24.45 15.55
N GLU A 378 10.49 23.93 15.12
CA GLU A 378 9.69 22.95 15.86
C GLU A 378 9.57 21.64 15.10
N ILE A 379 9.58 20.53 15.83
CA ILE A 379 9.30 19.18 15.33
C ILE A 379 8.18 18.57 16.16
N LEU A 380 7.15 18.07 15.48
CA LEU A 380 6.01 17.37 16.08
C LEU A 380 6.13 15.87 15.77
N LEU A 381 6.13 15.04 16.82
CA LEU A 381 6.02 13.58 16.71
C LEU A 381 4.57 13.23 17.00
N ILE A 382 3.89 12.63 16.02
CA ILE A 382 2.45 12.42 16.06
C ILE A 382 2.16 10.92 15.92
N GLU A 383 1.50 10.36 16.94
CA GLU A 383 0.99 8.99 16.96
C GLU A 383 -0.51 8.98 16.61
N GLY A 384 -0.93 8.16 15.65
CA GLY A 384 -2.33 7.98 15.31
C GLY A 384 -2.99 6.91 16.16
N LYS A 385 -4.20 7.19 16.67
CA LYS A 385 -5.04 6.17 17.34
C LYS A 385 -6.51 6.32 16.99
N GLN A 386 -7.26 5.24 17.15
CA GLN A 386 -8.71 5.36 17.24
C GLN A 386 -9.07 6.07 18.55
N SER A 387 -10.19 6.79 18.58
CA SER A 387 -10.63 7.46 19.80
C SER A 387 -10.83 6.49 20.98
N GLY A 388 -11.30 5.27 20.71
CA GLY A 388 -11.44 4.21 21.71
C GLY A 388 -10.11 3.67 22.28
N THR A 389 -8.99 3.93 21.61
CA THR A 389 -7.65 3.49 22.03
C THR A 389 -6.72 4.65 22.40
N LEU A 390 -7.27 5.84 22.65
CA LEU A 390 -6.52 7.06 23.02
C LEU A 390 -5.50 6.80 24.14
N ASN A 391 -5.87 6.11 25.22
CA ASN A 391 -4.97 5.85 26.34
C ASN A 391 -3.72 5.08 25.92
N GLN A 392 -3.81 4.18 24.94
CA GLN A 392 -2.65 3.47 24.41
C GLN A 392 -1.70 4.45 23.70
N GLY A 393 -2.24 5.35 22.88
CA GLY A 393 -1.43 6.41 22.24
C GLY A 393 -0.75 7.33 23.25
N LEU A 394 -1.44 7.71 24.32
CA LEU A 394 -0.87 8.54 25.39
C LEU A 394 0.30 7.86 26.12
N GLU A 395 0.26 6.54 26.27
CA GLU A 395 1.39 5.78 26.81
C GLU A 395 2.51 5.62 25.77
N GLU A 396 2.18 5.30 24.51
CA GLU A 396 3.17 5.06 23.46
C GLU A 396 4.06 6.26 23.17
N ILE A 397 3.50 7.48 23.14
CA ILE A 397 4.31 8.69 22.91
C ILE A 397 5.38 8.91 23.99
N LYS A 398 5.25 8.30 25.18
CA LYS A 398 6.26 8.38 26.24
C LYS A 398 7.52 7.55 25.94
N HIS A 399 7.54 6.81 24.83
CA HIS A 399 8.65 5.93 24.45
C HIS A 399 9.45 6.40 23.22
N PHE A 400 9.25 7.66 22.80
CA PHE A 400 9.93 8.24 21.64
C PHE A 400 11.36 8.76 21.92
N GLU A 401 11.91 8.56 23.11
CA GLU A 401 13.26 9.03 23.48
C GLU A 401 14.33 8.55 22.49
N SER A 402 14.30 7.26 22.12
CA SER A 402 15.33 6.68 21.25
C SER A 402 15.31 7.30 19.85
N ILE A 403 14.13 7.56 19.25
CA ILE A 403 14.07 8.22 17.93
C ILE A 403 14.50 9.69 18.03
N GLU A 404 14.14 10.36 19.13
CA GLU A 404 14.55 11.74 19.39
C GLU A 404 16.07 11.85 19.50
N ASP A 405 16.69 11.02 20.33
CA ASP A 405 18.12 11.11 20.63
C ASP A 405 19.01 10.62 19.49
N GLU A 406 18.64 9.50 18.85
CA GLU A 406 19.51 8.85 17.85
C GLU A 406 19.38 9.47 16.45
N PHE A 407 18.22 10.06 16.14
CA PHE A 407 17.93 10.59 14.80
C PHE A 407 17.59 12.07 14.84
N ILE A 408 16.55 12.49 15.56
CA ILE A 408 16.05 13.87 15.46
C ILE A 408 17.07 14.88 15.97
N LYS A 409 17.54 14.76 17.21
CA LYS A 409 18.54 15.67 17.81
C LYS A 409 19.88 15.62 17.08
N LYS A 410 20.22 14.47 16.49
CA LYS A 410 21.43 14.31 15.68
C LYS A 410 21.38 15.15 14.40
N TYR A 411 20.26 15.13 13.68
CA TYR A 411 20.13 15.78 12.37
C TYR A 411 19.50 17.19 12.44
N TYR A 412 18.74 17.48 13.49
CA TYR A 412 18.01 18.71 13.74
C TYR A 412 18.24 19.25 15.17
N PRO A 413 19.51 19.50 15.58
CA PRO A 413 19.85 19.81 16.98
C PRO A 413 19.25 21.11 17.53
N SER A 414 18.91 22.05 16.65
CA SER A 414 18.35 23.35 17.03
C SER A 414 16.82 23.36 17.13
N TYR A 415 16.15 22.23 16.92
CA TYR A 415 14.69 22.16 16.88
C TYR A 415 14.15 21.71 18.23
N SER A 416 13.10 22.39 18.70
CA SER A 416 12.33 21.89 19.82
C SER A 416 11.48 20.69 19.37
N ILE A 417 11.28 19.73 20.27
CA ILE A 417 10.56 18.50 19.97
C ILE A 417 9.33 18.42 20.88
N THR A 418 8.16 18.19 20.29
CA THR A 418 6.93 17.94 21.03
C THR A 418 6.25 16.68 20.53
N ARG A 419 5.57 15.99 21.45
CA ARG A 419 4.93 14.69 21.21
C ARG A 419 3.43 14.82 21.37
N TRP A 420 2.70 14.23 20.43
CA TRP A 420 1.28 14.40 20.29
C TRP A 420 0.60 13.12 19.84
N VAL A 421 -0.70 13.01 20.16
CA VAL A 421 -1.60 12.01 19.60
C VAL A 421 -2.54 12.69 18.61
N SER A 422 -2.79 12.04 17.47
CA SER A 422 -3.89 12.34 16.56
C SER A 422 -4.92 11.23 16.68
N THR A 423 -6.20 11.57 16.75
CA THR A 423 -7.27 10.57 16.91
C THR A 423 -8.33 10.62 15.82
N PHE A 424 -8.94 9.47 15.54
CA PHE A 424 -10.08 9.32 14.66
C PHE A 424 -11.18 8.46 15.30
N GLY A 425 -12.45 8.83 15.18
CA GLY A 425 -13.55 7.95 15.57
C GLY A 425 -14.76 8.69 16.16
N GLU A 426 -15.28 8.17 17.27
CA GLU A 426 -16.35 8.82 18.03
C GLU A 426 -15.84 10.08 18.73
N ASN A 427 -16.75 11.03 18.97
CA ASN A 427 -16.45 12.32 19.59
C ASN A 427 -15.89 12.15 21.01
N ILE A 428 -14.75 12.80 21.28
CA ILE A 428 -14.05 12.74 22.58
C ILE A 428 -13.88 14.08 23.27
N TYR A 429 -14.39 15.17 22.71
CA TYR A 429 -14.04 16.54 23.14
C TYR A 429 -15.22 17.32 23.72
N GLN A 430 -16.23 16.62 24.25
CA GLN A 430 -17.32 17.26 25.01
C GLN A 430 -16.81 18.19 26.13
N ASN A 431 -15.66 17.85 26.74
CA ASN A 431 -14.98 18.65 27.77
C ASN A 431 -13.62 19.21 27.29
N GLY A 432 -13.48 19.43 25.98
CA GLY A 432 -12.19 19.76 25.36
C GLY A 432 -11.30 18.54 25.12
N LEU A 433 -10.25 18.73 24.31
CA LEU A 433 -9.28 17.67 24.03
C LEU A 433 -8.29 17.52 25.18
N ASN A 434 -7.86 16.28 25.42
CA ASN A 434 -6.71 16.02 26.29
C ASN A 434 -5.50 16.88 25.82
N PRO A 435 -4.70 17.49 26.73
CA PRO A 435 -3.60 18.37 26.35
C PRO A 435 -2.52 17.75 25.45
N LYS A 436 -2.46 16.42 25.33
CA LYS A 436 -1.55 15.70 24.43
C LYS A 436 -2.20 15.21 23.14
N VAL A 437 -3.49 15.47 22.93
CA VAL A 437 -4.18 15.18 21.66
C VAL A 437 -4.13 16.44 20.81
N LEU A 438 -3.31 16.44 19.76
CA LEU A 438 -3.14 17.58 18.86
C LEU A 438 -4.37 17.80 17.99
N PHE A 439 -4.93 16.72 17.46
CA PHE A 439 -5.98 16.74 16.45
C PHE A 439 -6.93 15.55 16.64
N HIS A 440 -8.22 15.79 16.49
CA HIS A 440 -9.24 14.75 16.47
C HIS A 440 -10.18 14.93 15.27
N LEU A 441 -10.41 13.84 14.53
CA LEU A 441 -11.38 13.77 13.43
C LEU A 441 -12.52 12.81 13.78
N ASN A 442 -13.76 13.29 13.73
CA ASN A 442 -14.94 12.45 13.87
C ASN A 442 -15.26 11.71 12.57
N LYS A 443 -15.96 10.58 12.70
CA LYS A 443 -16.51 9.82 11.55
C LYS A 443 -17.47 10.62 10.66
N ASN A 444 -18.07 11.70 11.16
CA ASN A 444 -18.94 12.57 10.37
C ASN A 444 -18.18 13.72 9.67
N GLY A 445 -16.85 13.74 9.75
CA GLY A 445 -16.02 14.75 9.11
C GLY A 445 -15.75 16.01 9.94
N THR A 446 -16.48 16.23 11.04
CA THR A 446 -16.15 17.33 11.96
C THR A 446 -14.82 17.05 12.67
N TYR A 447 -14.03 18.07 12.93
CA TYR A 447 -12.74 17.90 13.60
C TYR A 447 -12.49 19.01 14.62
N LEU A 448 -11.56 18.75 15.53
CA LEU A 448 -11.07 19.73 16.49
C LEU A 448 -9.55 19.67 16.57
N LEU A 449 -8.93 20.85 16.59
CA LEU A 449 -7.52 21.04 16.87
C LEU A 449 -7.36 21.49 18.33
N ASN A 450 -6.32 21.02 19.02
CA ASN A 450 -6.07 21.40 20.41
C ASN A 450 -5.83 22.91 20.53
N ASP A 451 -6.30 23.52 21.62
CA ASP A 451 -6.03 24.93 21.91
C ASP A 451 -4.52 25.22 22.12
N ASN A 452 -3.76 24.19 22.53
CA ASN A 452 -2.31 24.26 22.67
C ASN A 452 -1.56 23.85 21.39
N ALA A 453 -2.25 23.66 20.26
CA ALA A 453 -1.60 23.35 19.00
C ALA A 453 -0.70 24.52 18.55
N PRO A 454 0.43 24.24 17.88
CA PRO A 454 1.29 25.29 17.38
C PRO A 454 0.54 26.25 16.45
N LYS A 455 0.76 27.55 16.64
CA LYS A 455 0.05 28.60 15.89
C LYS A 455 0.17 28.44 14.37
N TRP A 456 1.35 28.04 13.88
CA TRP A 456 1.58 27.80 12.45
C TRP A 456 0.67 26.69 11.88
N LEU A 457 0.34 25.69 12.69
CA LEU A 457 -0.57 24.61 12.29
C LEU A 457 -2.03 25.09 12.31
N VAL A 458 -2.42 25.86 13.33
CA VAL A 458 -3.74 26.51 13.38
C VAL A 458 -3.98 27.37 12.12
N ASP A 459 -2.97 28.13 11.71
CA ASP A 459 -3.04 28.99 10.53
C ASP A 459 -3.07 28.20 9.21
N LEU A 460 -2.51 26.98 9.17
CA LEU A 460 -2.66 26.07 8.04
C LEU A 460 -4.11 25.55 7.91
N PHE A 461 -4.72 25.12 9.01
CA PHE A 461 -6.12 24.70 9.01
C PHE A 461 -7.05 25.83 8.54
N LYS A 462 -6.85 27.06 9.01
CA LYS A 462 -7.64 28.23 8.56
C LYS A 462 -7.49 28.50 7.07
N ARG A 463 -6.29 28.30 6.50
CA ARG A 463 -6.04 28.51 5.07
C ARG A 463 -6.81 27.51 4.21
N VAL A 464 -6.83 26.24 4.60
CA VAL A 464 -7.53 25.19 3.85
C VAL A 464 -9.05 25.36 3.87
N ILE A 465 -9.63 25.86 4.97
CA ILE A 465 -11.08 26.14 5.07
C ILE A 465 -11.51 27.29 4.13
N ASN A 466 -10.61 28.23 3.85
CA ASN A 466 -10.88 29.41 3.01
C ASN A 466 -10.52 29.17 1.53
N HIS A 467 -10.11 27.95 1.17
CA HIS A 467 -9.78 27.53 -0.18
C HIS A 467 -11.03 27.00 -0.88
#